data_AF-A0AAV0ECQ2-F1
#
_entry.id   AF-A0AAV0ECQ2-F1
#
_cell.length_a   1.000
_cell.length_b   1.000
_cell.length_c   1.000
_cell.angle_alpha   90.00
_cell.angle_beta   90.00
_cell.angle_gamma   90.00
#
_symmetry.space_group_name_H-M   'P 1'
#
loop_
_entity.id
_entity.type
_entity.pdbx_description
1 polymer ?
#
loop_
_entity_poly.entity_id
_entity_poly.type
_entity_poly.pdbx_seq_one_letter_code
_entity_poly.pdbx_strand_id
1 'polypeptide(L)'
;MAVLWRLGKGVSIEEIGEKRYIFIFFHSVDVNRVLDYGPWLFDKNMIVLRAIKLRDIPLKVLLDTVELWVQAHNVPYSHDNLGTARRIGNYLGEFVRWDDTQFDGKWESYMCVRVRMNVTKPLKVGTILMNGKGEGYWVAFKYEKLPSLCFCCGVIGHVEKYCLLYEKGDQALTRPYSSWL
;
A
#
# COMPACT_ATOMS: atom_id res chain seq x y z
N MET A 1 -16.05 -11.30 13.55
CA MET A 1 -14.70 -10.71 13.36
C MET A 1 -13.59 -11.74 13.14
N ALA A 2 -13.64 -12.96 13.72
CA ALA A 2 -12.60 -14.00 13.53
C ALA A 2 -12.44 -14.58 12.10
N VAL A 3 -13.39 -14.33 11.20
CA VAL A 3 -13.39 -14.90 9.84
C VAL A 3 -12.43 -14.14 8.89
N LEU A 4 -12.14 -12.86 9.16
CA LEU A 4 -11.32 -12.01 8.27
C LEU A 4 -9.89 -12.55 8.12
N TRP A 5 -9.28 -12.98 9.23
CA TRP A 5 -7.87 -13.37 9.28
C TRP A 5 -7.64 -14.89 9.27
N ARG A 6 -8.71 -15.69 9.28
CA ARG A 6 -8.66 -17.17 9.30
C ARG A 6 -7.65 -17.68 10.34
N LEU A 7 -7.85 -17.29 11.59
CA LEU A 7 -6.94 -17.60 12.69
C LEU A 7 -7.03 -19.08 13.07
N GLY A 8 -5.89 -19.70 13.37
CA GLY A 8 -5.84 -21.09 13.82
C GLY A 8 -6.15 -21.23 15.30
N LYS A 9 -5.68 -20.30 16.14
CA LYS A 9 -5.82 -20.40 17.62
C LYS A 9 -6.63 -19.26 18.24
N GLY A 10 -6.93 -18.19 17.50
CA GLY A 10 -7.75 -17.06 17.95
C GLY A 10 -6.94 -15.80 18.27
N VAL A 11 -7.66 -14.73 18.60
CA VAL A 11 -7.10 -13.40 18.92
C VAL A 11 -7.97 -12.74 20.00
N SER A 12 -7.32 -12.07 20.95
CA SER A 12 -7.97 -11.09 21.84
C SER A 12 -7.77 -9.68 21.28
N ILE A 13 -8.81 -8.86 21.34
CA ILE A 13 -8.81 -7.50 20.79
C ILE A 13 -9.20 -6.54 21.90
N GLU A 14 -8.36 -5.54 22.15
CA GLU A 14 -8.58 -4.52 23.16
C GLU A 14 -8.46 -3.13 22.53
N GLU A 15 -9.44 -2.25 22.79
CA GLU A 15 -9.34 -0.83 22.42
C GLU A 15 -8.55 -0.10 23.50
N ILE A 16 -7.50 0.62 23.10
CA ILE A 16 -6.62 1.35 24.02
C ILE A 16 -6.80 2.87 23.93
N GLY A 17 -7.78 3.35 23.15
CA GLY A 17 -8.08 4.76 22.93
C GLY A 17 -7.53 5.32 21.62
N GLU A 18 -7.94 6.54 21.25
CA GLU A 18 -7.51 7.23 20.02
C GLU A 18 -7.72 6.41 18.72
N LYS A 19 -8.77 5.59 18.67
CA LYS A 19 -9.03 4.65 17.56
C LYS A 19 -7.88 3.63 17.35
N ARG A 20 -7.13 3.31 18.41
CA ARG A 20 -6.06 2.31 18.42
C ARG A 20 -6.53 1.04 19.14
N TYR A 21 -6.07 -0.08 18.62
CA TYR A 21 -6.43 -1.41 19.09
C TYR A 21 -5.17 -2.25 19.28
N ILE A 22 -5.14 -3.06 20.33
CA ILE A 22 -4.14 -4.11 20.54
C ILE A 22 -4.76 -5.45 20.13
N PHE A 23 -4.02 -6.20 19.33
CA PHE A 23 -4.35 -7.55 18.94
C PHE A 23 -3.37 -8.53 19.59
N ILE A 24 -3.85 -9.35 20.51
CA ILE A 24 -3.06 -10.39 21.19
C ILE A 24 -3.41 -11.72 20.55
N PHE A 25 -2.50 -12.22 19.71
CA PHE A 25 -2.67 -13.51 19.03
C PHE A 25 -2.19 -14.65 19.92
N PHE A 26 -2.92 -15.76 19.91
CA PHE A 26 -2.54 -16.95 20.69
C PHE A 26 -1.52 -17.84 19.97
N HIS A 27 -1.09 -17.47 18.77
CA HIS A 27 -0.09 -18.20 18.00
C HIS A 27 0.68 -17.27 17.04
N SER A 28 2.01 -17.39 17.00
CA SER A 28 2.89 -16.52 16.20
C SER A 28 2.66 -16.65 14.68
N VAL A 29 2.29 -17.85 14.19
CA VAL A 29 1.96 -18.05 12.77
C VAL A 29 0.76 -17.22 12.34
N ASP A 30 -0.22 -17.01 13.24
CA ASP A 30 -1.36 -16.15 12.94
C ASP A 30 -0.93 -14.67 12.85
N VAL A 31 0.04 -14.24 13.67
CA VAL A 31 0.63 -12.89 13.58
C VAL A 31 1.29 -12.68 12.22
N ASN A 32 2.18 -13.57 11.83
CA ASN A 32 2.91 -13.47 10.55
C ASN A 32 1.93 -13.48 9.38
N ARG A 33 0.93 -14.38 9.39
CA ARG A 33 -0.14 -14.41 8.38
C ARG A 33 -0.85 -13.06 8.28
N VAL A 34 -1.26 -12.48 9.40
CA VAL A 34 -1.95 -11.19 9.38
C VAL A 34 -1.05 -10.08 8.85
N LEU A 35 0.23 -10.03 9.22
CA LEU A 35 1.14 -9.01 8.69
C LEU A 35 1.44 -9.20 7.18
N ASP A 36 1.68 -10.45 6.75
CA ASP A 36 2.12 -10.77 5.39
C ASP A 36 1.00 -10.71 4.34
N TYR A 37 -0.25 -11.01 4.71
CA TYR A 37 -1.39 -11.02 3.79
C TYR A 37 -2.19 -9.71 3.77
N GLY A 38 -1.75 -8.70 4.54
CA GLY A 38 -2.28 -7.33 4.46
C GLY A 38 -2.16 -6.71 3.06
N PRO A 39 -2.78 -5.54 2.81
CA PRO A 39 -3.52 -4.72 3.77
C PRO A 39 -4.88 -5.34 4.13
N TRP A 40 -5.43 -4.93 5.28
CA TRP A 40 -6.76 -5.34 5.72
C TRP A 40 -7.71 -4.15 5.69
N LEU A 41 -8.94 -4.42 5.28
CA LEU A 41 -10.02 -3.45 5.27
C LEU A 41 -11.07 -3.85 6.31
N PHE A 42 -11.56 -2.87 7.06
CA PHE A 42 -12.72 -3.00 7.93
C PHE A 42 -13.66 -1.84 7.68
N ASP A 43 -14.89 -2.15 7.30
CA ASP A 43 -15.90 -1.17 6.88
C ASP A 43 -15.35 -0.14 5.87
N LYS A 44 -14.66 -0.63 4.82
CA LYS A 44 -13.99 0.16 3.77
C LYS A 44 -12.83 1.06 4.25
N ASN A 45 -12.48 1.03 5.53
CA ASN A 45 -11.33 1.72 6.09
C ASN A 45 -10.14 0.76 6.19
N MET A 46 -8.94 1.26 5.88
CA MET A 46 -7.72 0.47 6.00
C MET A 46 -7.28 0.38 7.46
N ILE A 47 -6.97 -0.85 7.89
CA ILE A 47 -6.34 -1.09 9.18
C ILE A 47 -4.82 -1.03 8.99
N VAL A 48 -4.18 -0.07 9.67
CA VAL A 48 -2.73 0.01 9.74
C VAL A 48 -2.24 -0.84 10.91
N LEU A 49 -1.46 -1.88 10.61
CA LEU A 49 -0.98 -2.84 11.60
C LEU A 49 0.53 -2.72 11.80
N ARG A 50 0.97 -2.84 13.05
CA ARG A 50 2.39 -2.89 13.40
C ARG A 50 2.62 -3.85 14.56
N ALA A 51 3.63 -4.69 14.44
CA ALA A 51 4.08 -5.53 15.54
C ALA A 51 4.68 -4.64 16.65
N ILE A 52 4.14 -4.76 17.86
CA ILE A 52 4.63 -4.06 19.06
C ILE A 52 5.88 -4.78 19.58
N LYS A 53 6.97 -4.04 19.78
CA LYS A 53 8.22 -4.56 20.36
C LYS A 53 8.19 -4.46 21.90
N LEU A 54 9.05 -5.23 22.57
CA LEU A 54 9.11 -5.34 24.04
C LEU A 54 9.22 -4.00 24.80
N ARG A 55 9.71 -2.93 24.16
CA ARG A 55 9.91 -1.60 24.77
C ARG A 55 8.99 -0.52 24.17
N ASP A 56 8.07 -0.90 23.30
CA ASP A 56 7.16 0.05 22.69
C ASP A 56 6.07 0.43 23.69
N ILE A 57 5.72 1.72 23.73
CA ILE A 57 4.51 2.19 24.38
C ILE A 57 3.41 2.16 23.31
N PRO A 58 2.36 1.31 23.43
CA PRO A 58 1.40 1.08 22.35
C PRO A 58 0.76 2.36 21.76
N LEU A 59 0.42 3.32 22.62
CA LEU A 59 -0.15 4.61 22.21
C LEU A 59 0.84 5.51 21.44
N LYS A 60 2.16 5.29 21.58
CA LYS A 60 3.20 6.05 20.89
C LYS A 60 3.71 5.36 19.62
N VAL A 61 3.25 4.16 19.33
CA VAL A 61 3.63 3.45 18.09
C VAL A 61 3.09 4.22 16.89
N LEU A 62 3.97 4.56 15.95
CA LEU A 62 3.58 5.20 14.69
C LEU A 62 2.89 4.17 13.78
N LEU A 63 1.67 4.52 13.37
CA LEU A 63 0.81 3.76 12.45
C LEU A 63 0.62 4.56 11.15
N ASP A 64 1.74 4.85 10.49
CA ASP A 64 1.80 5.71 9.31
C ASP A 64 2.20 4.94 8.03
N THR A 65 2.43 3.63 8.14
CA THR A 65 2.92 2.81 7.02
C THR A 65 2.13 1.52 6.85
N VAL A 66 1.93 1.09 5.61
CA VAL A 66 1.23 -0.14 5.24
C VAL A 66 1.96 -0.84 4.11
N GLU A 67 1.94 -2.18 4.09
CA GLU A 67 2.47 -2.96 2.99
C GLU A 67 1.38 -3.26 1.96
N LEU A 68 1.58 -2.80 0.72
CA LEU A 68 0.66 -2.96 -0.40
C LEU A 68 1.34 -3.67 -1.55
N TRP A 69 0.55 -4.38 -2.35
CA TRP A 69 0.96 -4.79 -3.69
C TRP A 69 0.69 -3.65 -4.66
N VAL A 70 1.68 -3.36 -5.50
CA VAL A 70 1.62 -2.36 -6.55
C VAL A 70 2.00 -3.01 -7.87
N GLN A 71 1.10 -2.92 -8.83
CA GLN A 71 1.29 -3.34 -10.20
C GLN A 71 1.93 -2.20 -10.99
N ALA A 72 3.10 -2.46 -11.55
CA ALA A 72 3.81 -1.58 -12.47
C ALA A 72 3.54 -2.04 -13.91
N HIS A 73 2.70 -1.27 -14.60
CA HIS A 73 2.27 -1.51 -15.98
C HIS A 73 3.22 -0.88 -16.98
N ASN A 74 3.28 -1.45 -18.19
CA ASN A 74 4.18 -1.03 -19.29
C ASN A 74 5.68 -1.18 -19.00
N VAL A 75 6.05 -2.04 -18.04
CA VAL A 75 7.45 -2.44 -17.87
C VAL A 75 7.81 -3.42 -18.99
N PRO A 76 8.83 -3.15 -19.82
CA PRO A 76 9.23 -4.08 -20.87
C PRO A 76 9.71 -5.41 -20.27
N TYR A 77 9.44 -6.53 -20.95
CA TYR A 77 9.85 -7.88 -20.50
C TYR A 77 11.35 -7.97 -20.18
N SER A 78 12.21 -7.33 -20.98
CA SER A 78 13.66 -7.30 -20.73
C SER A 78 14.07 -6.59 -19.43
N HIS A 79 13.17 -5.81 -18.82
CA HIS A 79 13.37 -5.08 -17.58
C HIS A 79 12.60 -5.69 -16.41
N ASP A 80 11.89 -6.81 -16.61
CA ASP A 80 11.24 -7.54 -15.54
C ASP A 80 12.27 -8.34 -14.73
N ASN A 81 12.87 -7.67 -13.76
CA ASN A 81 13.90 -8.24 -12.90
C ASN A 81 13.91 -7.56 -11.53
N LEU A 82 14.58 -8.20 -10.57
CA LEU A 82 14.71 -7.73 -9.20
C LEU A 82 15.32 -6.32 -9.11
N GLY A 83 16.22 -5.95 -10.01
CA GLY A 83 16.86 -4.63 -10.03
C GLY A 83 15.84 -3.52 -10.32
N THR A 84 15.03 -3.71 -11.36
CA THR A 84 13.92 -2.80 -11.71
C THR A 84 12.86 -2.77 -10.62
N ALA A 85 12.43 -3.94 -10.13
CA ALA A 85 11.42 -4.04 -9.08
C ALA A 85 11.84 -3.31 -7.80
N ARG A 86 13.11 -3.45 -7.39
CA ARG A 86 13.67 -2.73 -6.24
C ARG A 86 13.71 -1.22 -6.46
N ARG A 87 14.07 -0.76 -7.66
CA ARG A 87 14.06 0.67 -8.02
C ARG A 87 12.65 1.25 -7.93
N ILE A 88 11.67 0.57 -8.51
CA ILE A 88 10.25 0.96 -8.45
C ILE A 88 9.76 0.96 -6.99
N GLY A 89 10.01 -0.12 -6.25
CA GLY A 89 9.57 -0.23 -4.86
C GLY A 89 10.15 0.87 -3.97
N ASN A 90 11.43 1.18 -4.11
CA ASN A 90 12.08 2.26 -3.36
C ASN A 90 11.67 3.66 -3.83
N TYR A 91 11.24 3.81 -5.08
CA TYR A 91 10.61 5.04 -5.54
C TYR A 91 9.25 5.24 -4.88
N LEU A 92 8.46 4.18 -4.72
CA LEU A 92 7.12 4.22 -4.11
C LEU A 92 7.15 4.34 -2.58
N GLY A 93 8.14 3.73 -1.93
CA GLY A 93 8.27 3.64 -0.48
C GLY A 93 9.52 2.84 -0.10
N GLU A 94 9.37 1.82 0.73
CA GLU A 94 10.42 0.84 1.00
C GLU A 94 10.07 -0.48 0.29
N PHE A 95 10.96 -0.94 -0.60
CA PHE A 95 10.81 -2.23 -1.28
C PHE A 95 10.81 -3.39 -0.27
N VAL A 96 9.77 -4.23 -0.31
CA VAL A 96 9.66 -5.44 0.54
C VAL A 96 10.01 -6.68 -0.27
N ARG A 97 9.29 -6.93 -1.36
CA ARG A 97 9.54 -8.07 -2.26
C ARG A 97 8.94 -7.85 -3.65
N TRP A 98 9.38 -8.66 -4.61
CA TRP A 98 8.85 -8.73 -5.96
C TRP A 98 8.20 -10.10 -6.15
N ASP A 99 7.07 -10.15 -6.84
CA ASP A 99 6.44 -11.39 -7.28
C ASP A 99 6.85 -11.64 -8.74
N ASP A 100 7.76 -12.59 -8.94
CA ASP A 100 8.32 -12.99 -10.23
C ASP A 100 7.43 -13.98 -10.99
N THR A 101 6.28 -14.38 -10.41
CA THR A 101 5.37 -15.35 -11.03
C THR A 101 4.27 -14.70 -11.87
N GLN A 102 4.06 -13.39 -11.74
CA GLN A 102 2.96 -12.65 -12.36
C GLN A 102 3.28 -12.17 -13.79
N PHE A 103 4.54 -12.20 -14.19
CA PHE A 103 4.98 -11.67 -15.48
C PHE A 103 5.12 -12.78 -16.51
N ASP A 104 4.06 -13.01 -17.28
CA ASP A 104 4.03 -14.07 -18.30
C ASP A 104 4.37 -13.56 -19.72
N GLY A 105 4.73 -12.28 -19.85
CA GLY A 105 5.11 -11.64 -21.12
C GLY A 105 3.97 -11.47 -22.12
N LYS A 106 2.71 -11.70 -21.72
CA LYS A 106 1.53 -11.48 -22.56
C LYS A 106 1.12 -10.00 -22.57
N TRP A 107 0.26 -9.67 -23.52
CA TRP A 107 -0.47 -8.40 -23.50
C TRP A 107 -1.18 -8.25 -22.14
N GLU A 108 -0.98 -7.12 -21.46
CA GLU A 108 -1.41 -6.83 -20.07
C GLU A 108 -0.54 -7.40 -18.92
N SER A 109 0.62 -8.01 -19.20
CA SER A 109 1.55 -8.40 -18.13
C SER A 109 2.06 -7.18 -17.35
N TYR A 110 2.11 -7.29 -16.02
CA TYR A 110 2.59 -6.24 -15.12
C TYR A 110 3.61 -6.79 -14.12
N MET A 111 4.56 -5.96 -13.71
CA MET A 111 5.47 -6.28 -12.63
C MET A 111 4.77 -6.01 -11.29
N CYS A 112 4.67 -7.01 -10.41
CA CYS A 112 4.00 -6.84 -9.11
C CYS A 112 5.01 -6.70 -7.97
N VAL A 113 5.00 -5.57 -7.29
CA VAL A 113 5.95 -5.23 -6.23
C VAL A 113 5.23 -5.00 -4.92
N ARG A 114 5.67 -5.65 -3.85
CA ARG A 114 5.24 -5.39 -2.47
C ARG A 114 6.06 -4.23 -1.93
N VAL A 115 5.39 -3.17 -1.49
CA VAL A 115 6.01 -1.94 -1.00
C VAL A 115 5.43 -1.56 0.35
N ARG A 116 6.28 -1.23 1.32
CA ARG A 116 5.88 -0.55 2.55
C ARG A 116 5.79 0.94 2.27
N MET A 117 4.57 1.46 2.26
CA MET A 117 4.25 2.83 1.87
C MET A 117 3.78 3.66 3.05
N ASN A 118 4.09 4.96 3.04
CA ASN A 118 3.57 5.90 4.03
C ASN A 118 2.17 6.37 3.62
N VAL A 119 1.14 6.09 4.43
CA VAL A 119 -0.27 6.39 4.12
C VAL A 119 -0.62 7.86 4.27
N THR A 120 0.25 8.67 4.88
CA THR A 120 0.05 10.11 5.03
C THR A 120 0.52 10.90 3.81
N LYS A 121 1.17 10.24 2.86
CA LYS A 121 1.67 10.86 1.62
C LYS A 121 0.76 10.52 0.44
N PRO A 122 0.69 11.40 -0.57
CA PRO A 122 -0.01 11.09 -1.81
C PRO A 122 0.58 9.86 -2.50
N LEU A 123 -0.29 9.03 -3.08
CA LEU A 123 0.12 7.94 -3.95
C LEU A 123 0.79 8.47 -5.22
N LYS A 124 1.58 7.63 -5.87
CA LYS A 124 2.24 7.98 -7.13
C LYS A 124 1.50 7.29 -8.27
N VAL A 125 1.16 8.04 -9.32
CA VAL A 125 0.40 7.50 -10.47
C VAL A 125 1.27 6.77 -11.49
N GLY A 126 2.57 7.06 -11.50
CA GLY A 126 3.53 6.47 -12.41
C GLY A 126 4.90 7.11 -12.31
N THR A 127 5.82 6.66 -13.16
CA THR A 127 7.16 7.21 -13.26
C THR A 127 7.76 6.94 -14.65
N ILE A 128 8.81 7.67 -15.02
CA ILE A 128 9.60 7.38 -16.22
C ILE A 128 10.82 6.57 -15.81
N LEU A 129 11.02 5.40 -16.42
CA LEU A 129 12.25 4.62 -16.30
C LEU A 129 13.07 4.74 -17.57
N MET A 130 14.39 4.83 -17.42
CA MET A 130 15.33 4.86 -18.55
C MET A 130 15.82 3.46 -18.87
N ASN A 131 15.85 3.12 -20.16
CA ASN A 131 16.49 1.89 -20.64
C ASN A 131 18.02 2.08 -20.76
N GLY A 132 18.74 1.00 -21.10
CA GLY A 132 20.19 1.04 -21.29
C GLY A 132 20.67 1.90 -22.47
N LYS A 133 19.76 2.35 -23.35
CA LYS A 133 20.04 3.26 -24.47
C LYS A 133 19.71 4.73 -24.14
N GLY A 134 19.22 5.02 -22.93
CA GLY A 134 18.81 6.36 -22.51
C GLY A 134 17.39 6.77 -22.93
N GLU A 135 16.60 5.86 -23.49
CA GLU A 135 15.20 6.11 -23.85
C GLU A 135 14.31 5.86 -22.64
N GLY A 136 13.45 6.83 -22.35
CA GLY A 136 12.48 6.77 -21.25
C GLY A 136 11.19 6.07 -21.67
N TYR A 137 10.65 5.23 -20.80
CA TYR A 137 9.29 4.69 -20.94
C TYR A 137 8.47 4.98 -19.68
N TRP A 138 7.19 5.27 -19.89
CA TRP A 138 6.24 5.55 -18.80
C TRP A 138 5.75 4.24 -18.17
N VAL A 139 5.98 4.11 -16.88
CA VAL A 139 5.46 3.03 -16.04
C VAL A 139 4.30 3.57 -15.22
N ALA A 140 3.13 2.98 -15.40
CA ALA A 140 1.92 3.38 -14.68
C ALA A 140 1.70 2.47 -13.46
N PHE A 141 1.25 3.04 -12.34
CA PHE A 141 1.07 2.29 -11.09
C PHE A 141 -0.40 2.06 -10.77
N LYS A 142 -0.71 0.83 -10.37
CA LYS A 142 -2.02 0.42 -9.87
C LYS A 142 -1.85 -0.32 -8.54
N TYR A 143 -2.60 0.08 -7.53
CA TYR A 143 -2.52 -0.38 -6.15
C TYR A 143 -3.60 -1.43 -5.87
N GLU A 144 -3.20 -2.56 -5.30
CA GLU A 144 -4.16 -3.59 -4.96
C GLU A 144 -4.83 -3.33 -3.61
N LYS A 145 -6.13 -3.63 -3.52
CA LYS A 145 -6.95 -3.48 -2.30
C LYS A 145 -6.90 -2.07 -1.70
N LEU A 146 -6.85 -1.05 -2.57
CA LEU A 146 -6.84 0.33 -2.15
C LEU A 146 -8.19 0.72 -1.50
N PRO A 147 -8.19 1.35 -0.31
CA PRO A 147 -9.39 1.80 0.40
C PRO A 147 -9.89 3.14 -0.19
N SER A 148 -10.66 3.91 0.59
CA SER A 148 -10.98 5.30 0.27
C SER A 148 -9.71 6.14 0.02
N LEU A 149 -9.52 6.51 -1.24
CA LEU A 149 -8.51 7.45 -1.72
C LEU A 149 -9.17 8.80 -1.98
N CYS A 150 -8.54 9.89 -1.56
CA CYS A 150 -8.97 11.22 -1.95
C CYS A 150 -8.46 11.53 -3.37
N PHE A 151 -9.35 11.69 -4.35
CA PHE A 151 -8.92 11.97 -5.73
C PHE A 151 -8.40 13.39 -5.96
N CYS A 152 -8.61 14.29 -4.99
CA CYS A 152 -8.02 15.63 -5.01
C CYS A 152 -6.54 15.63 -4.59
N CYS A 153 -6.19 14.93 -3.50
CA CYS A 153 -4.83 15.01 -2.92
C CYS A 153 -4.03 13.71 -3.00
N GLY A 154 -4.64 12.58 -3.37
CA GLY A 154 -3.99 11.28 -3.48
C GLY A 154 -3.67 10.60 -2.15
N VAL A 155 -4.15 11.13 -1.02
CA VAL A 155 -3.88 10.57 0.32
C VAL A 155 -4.99 9.60 0.71
N ILE A 156 -4.61 8.48 1.34
CA ILE A 156 -5.52 7.45 1.84
C ILE A 156 -6.24 7.93 3.11
N GLY A 157 -7.51 7.55 3.27
CA GLY A 157 -8.22 7.67 4.56
C GLY A 157 -9.25 8.79 4.64
N HIS A 158 -9.46 9.54 3.56
CA HIS A 158 -10.59 10.47 3.44
C HIS A 158 -11.08 10.55 2.00
N VAL A 159 -12.31 11.04 1.82
CA VAL A 159 -12.89 11.36 0.51
C VAL A 159 -12.79 12.87 0.25
N GLU A 160 -12.96 13.28 -1.01
CA GLU A 160 -12.80 14.67 -1.46
C GLU A 160 -13.57 15.69 -0.61
N LYS A 161 -14.80 15.33 -0.18
CA LYS A 161 -15.66 16.16 0.67
C LYS A 161 -15.00 16.61 1.98
N TYR A 162 -14.05 15.83 2.50
CA TYR A 162 -13.33 16.10 3.75
C TYR A 162 -11.87 16.48 3.50
N CYS A 163 -11.52 16.84 2.26
CA CYS A 163 -10.16 17.22 1.90
C CYS A 163 -9.94 18.72 2.13
N LEU A 164 -8.88 19.06 2.87
CA LEU A 164 -8.51 20.46 3.11
C LEU A 164 -8.15 21.24 1.84
N LEU A 165 -7.69 20.55 0.78
CA LEU A 165 -7.44 21.20 -0.51
C LEU A 165 -8.75 21.62 -1.19
N TYR A 166 -9.80 20.80 -1.04
CA TYR A 166 -11.13 21.08 -1.58
C TYR A 166 -11.80 22.26 -0.86
N GLU A 167 -11.66 22.32 0.47
CA GLU A 167 -12.22 23.41 1.30
C GLU A 167 -11.60 24.78 1.01
N LYS A 168 -10.37 24.83 0.51
CA LYS A 168 -9.69 26.09 0.14
C LYS A 168 -10.18 26.70 -1.18
N GLY A 169 -11.16 26.07 -1.84
CA GLY A 169 -11.85 26.66 -3.00
C GLY A 169 -10.96 26.80 -4.24
N ASP A 170 -9.89 26.02 -4.34
CA ASP A 170 -8.98 26.10 -5.48
C ASP A 170 -9.64 25.45 -6.71
N GLN A 171 -10.34 26.27 -7.50
CA GLN A 171 -11.06 25.86 -8.71
C GLN A 171 -10.13 25.30 -9.81
N ALA A 172 -8.81 25.37 -9.61
CA ALA A 172 -7.78 24.79 -10.45
C ALA A 172 -7.24 23.44 -9.93
N LEU A 173 -7.97 22.75 -9.05
CA LEU A 173 -7.63 21.39 -8.61
C LEU A 173 -7.61 20.43 -9.80
N THR A 174 -6.42 20.24 -10.38
CA THR A 174 -6.15 19.08 -11.22
C THR A 174 -6.50 17.83 -10.40
N ARG A 175 -7.23 16.90 -11.02
CA ARG A 175 -7.56 15.60 -10.43
C ARG A 175 -6.66 14.55 -11.07
N PRO A 176 -5.38 14.45 -10.64
CA PRO A 176 -4.44 13.52 -11.25
C PRO A 176 -4.76 12.07 -10.85
N TYR A 177 -5.60 11.87 -9.84
CA TYR A 177 -6.02 10.57 -9.34
C TYR A 177 -7.38 10.19 -9.90
N SER A 178 -7.58 8.90 -10.18
CA SER A 178 -8.84 8.33 -10.66
C SER A 178 -9.07 6.96 -10.05
N SER A 179 -10.21 6.34 -10.35
CA SER A 179 -10.54 4.97 -9.95
C SER A 179 -9.66 3.89 -10.61
N TRP A 180 -8.78 4.28 -11.54
CA TRP A 180 -7.84 3.36 -12.18
C TRP A 180 -6.64 2.98 -11.30
N LEU A 181 -6.37 3.80 -10.27
CA LEU A 181 -5.33 3.57 -9.26
C LEU A 181 -5.59 2.38 -8.37
#